data_AF-A0A7J8UUD4-F1
#
_entry.id   AF-A0A7J8UUD4-F1
#
_cell.length_a   1.000
_cell.length_b   1.000
_cell.length_c   1.000
_cell.angle_alpha   90.00
_cell.angle_beta   90.00
_cell.angle_gamma   90.00
#
_symmetry.space_group_name_H-M   'P 1'
#
loop_
_entity.id
_entity.type
_entity.pdbx_description
1 polymer ?
#
loop_
_entity_poly.entity_id
_entity_poly.type
_entity_poly.pdbx_seq_one_letter_code
_entity_poly.pdbx_strand_id
1 'polypeptide(L)' 'EELDSLVAKYPGRFKVYYVLNQPPEVWNGGVGFVSKEMIQTHCPAPAPDIKILRCGPPPMNKAMAGHLDALGYSPEIQF' A
#
# COMPACT_ATOMS: atom_id res chain seq x y z
N GLU A 1 -6.09 -4.38 -15.72
CA GLU A 1 -7.40 -4.23 -16.40
C GLU A 1 -8.58 -4.12 -15.43
N GLU A 2 -8.89 -5.15 -14.62
CA GLU A 2 -10.05 -5.07 -13.69
C GLU A 2 -9.90 -3.96 -12.64
N LEU A 3 -8.75 -3.90 -11.98
CA LEU A 3 -8.45 -2.87 -10.98
C LEU A 3 -8.47 -1.46 -11.57
N ASP A 4 -7.90 -1.29 -12.77
CA ASP A 4 -7.85 0.01 -13.46
C ASP A 4 -9.26 0.45 -13.89
N SER A 5 -10.11 -0.51 -14.27
CA SER A 5 -11.52 -0.25 -14.57
C SER A 5 -12.28 0.24 -13.32
N LEU A 6 -11.97 -0.30 -12.14
CA LEU A 6 -12.55 0.18 -10.88
C LEU A 6 -12.06 1.58 -10.52
N VAL A 7 -10.79 1.90 -10.78
CA VAL A 7 -10.24 3.25 -10.59
C VAL A 7 -10.97 4.24 -11.50
N ALA A 8 -11.13 3.91 -12.78
CA ALA A 8 -11.86 4.75 -13.73
C ALA A 8 -13.33 4.96 -13.33
N LYS A 9 -13.98 3.91 -12.77
CA LYS A 9 -15.38 3.98 -12.33
C LYS A 9 -15.56 4.76 -11.02
N TYR A 10 -14.57 4.74 -10.12
CA TYR A 10 -14.69 5.30 -8.77
C TYR A 10 -13.45 6.14 -8.34
N PRO A 11 -13.07 7.18 -9.09
CA PRO A 11 -11.79 7.88 -8.91
C PRO A 11 -11.61 8.57 -7.55
N GLY A 12 -12.71 8.93 -6.87
CA GLY A 12 -12.67 9.54 -5.54
C GLY A 12 -12.69 8.53 -4.38
N ARG A 13 -12.93 7.25 -4.64
CA ARG A 13 -13.12 6.20 -3.61
C ARG A 13 -12.15 5.03 -3.73
N PHE A 14 -11.57 4.83 -4.90
CA PHE A 14 -10.68 3.72 -5.18
C PHE A 14 -9.42 4.22 -5.88
N LYS A 15 -8.27 3.94 -5.26
CA LYS A 15 -6.94 4.28 -5.78
C LYS A 15 -6.11 3.00 -5.80
N VAL A 16 -5.30 2.84 -6.84
CA VAL A 16 -4.38 1.72 -6.97
C VAL A 16 -2.99 2.27 -7.27
N TYR A 17 -2.00 1.75 -6.56
CA TYR A 17 -0.60 2.02 -6.81
C TYR A 17 0.13 0.69 -6.90
N TYR A 18 0.91 0.53 -7.96
CA TYR A 18 1.61 -0.71 -8.26
C TYR A 18 3.09 -0.57 -7.94
N VAL A 19 3.69 -1.66 -7.46
CA VAL A 19 5.12 -1.74 -7.15
C VAL A 19 5.68 -3.01 -7.79
N LEU A 20 6.78 -2.90 -8.54
CA LEU A 20 7.42 -4.02 -9.22
C LEU A 20 8.89 -4.13 -8.81
N ASN A 21 9.35 -5.35 -8.51
CA ASN A 21 10.78 -5.59 -8.24
C ASN A 21 11.64 -5.40 -9.49
N GLN A 22 11.12 -5.80 -10.65
CA GLN A 22 11.81 -5.71 -11.94
C GLN A 22 10.84 -5.07 -12.95
N PRO A 23 10.74 -3.74 -12.94
CA PRO A 23 9.83 -3.03 -13.84
C PRO A 23 10.36 -3.02 -15.29
N PRO A 24 9.47 -2.81 -16.28
CA PRO A 24 9.90 -2.44 -17.63
C PRO A 24 10.55 -1.04 -17.63
N GLU A 25 11.21 -0.68 -18.73
CA GLU A 25 11.89 0.61 -18.90
C GLU A 25 10.95 1.81 -18.68
N VAL A 26 9.71 1.69 -19.15
CA VAL A 26 8.66 2.69 -18.94
C VAL A 26 7.77 2.24 -17.78
N TRP A 27 8.05 2.76 -16.57
CA TRP A 27 7.28 2.45 -15.36
C TRP A 27 7.08 3.67 -14.48
N ASN A 28 5.83 3.91 -14.07
CA ASN A 28 5.44 5.07 -13.26
C ASN A 28 5.09 4.70 -11.80
N GLY A 29 5.18 3.42 -11.44
CA GLY A 29 4.89 2.93 -10.10
C GLY A 29 6.14 2.81 -9.23
N GLY A 30 6.00 2.15 -8.09
CA GLY A 30 7.11 1.89 -7.18
C GLY A 30 8.05 0.83 -7.72
N VAL A 31 9.30 0.84 -7.29
CA VAL A 31 10.32 -0.14 -7.68
C VAL A 31 10.89 -0.82 -6.43
N GLY A 32 11.01 -2.15 -6.47
CA GLY A 32 11.50 -2.95 -5.35
C GLY A 32 10.39 -3.35 -4.38
N PHE A 33 10.75 -3.48 -3.09
CA PHE A 33 9.78 -3.79 -2.04
C PHE A 33 9.00 -2.55 -1.59
N VAL A 34 7.81 -2.77 -1.03
CA VAL A 34 7.01 -1.69 -0.45
C VAL A 34 7.80 -1.02 0.68
N SER A 35 8.01 0.29 0.58
CA SER A 35 8.74 1.07 1.59
C SER A 35 7.80 1.86 2.49
N LYS A 36 8.34 2.38 3.60
CA LYS A 36 7.64 3.29 4.51
C LYS A 36 7.12 4.54 3.78
N GLU A 37 7.93 5.10 2.89
CA GLU A 37 7.62 6.32 2.13
C GLU A 37 6.47 6.08 1.15
N MET A 38 6.43 4.90 0.52
CA MET A 38 5.31 4.51 -0.35
C MET A 38 4.00 4.44 0.43
N ILE A 39 4.02 3.82 1.62
CA ILE A 39 2.84 3.75 2.49
C ILE A 39 2.39 5.15 2.90
N GLN A 40 3.30 6.00 3.37
CA GLN A 40 2.97 7.36 3.79
C GLN A 40 2.40 8.23 2.65
N THR A 41 2.82 7.97 1.41
CA THR A 41 2.36 8.71 0.23
C THR A 41 0.99 8.22 -0.26
N HIS A 42 0.76 6.90 -0.26
CA HIS A 42 -0.38 6.30 -0.94
C HIS A 42 -1.50 5.80 -0.02
N CYS A 43 -1.21 5.59 1.27
CA CYS A 43 -2.20 5.19 2.27
C CYS A 43 -2.68 6.40 3.10
N PRO A 44 -3.91 6.38 3.63
CA PRO A 44 -4.38 7.39 4.58
C PRO A 44 -3.53 7.39 5.85
N ALA A 45 -3.34 8.56 6.47
CA ALA A 45 -2.68 8.67 7.76
C ALA A 45 -3.42 7.87 8.85
N PRO A 46 -2.74 7.43 9.92
CA PRO A 46 -3.39 6.74 11.04
C PRO A 46 -4.53 7.57 11.64
N ALA A 47 -5.72 6.97 11.76
CA ALA A 47 -6.88 7.56 12.40
C ALA A 47 -7.84 6.46 12.92
N PRO A 48 -8.75 6.75 13.87
CA PRO A 48 -9.63 5.75 14.47
C PRO A 48 -10.57 5.03 13.49
N ASP A 49 -10.86 5.64 12.34
CA ASP A 49 -11.73 5.12 11.28
C ASP A 49 -10.97 4.48 10.11
N ILE A 50 -9.65 4.42 10.20
CA ILE A 50 -8.78 3.82 9.18
C ILE A 50 -8.40 2.40 9.58
N LYS A 51 -8.42 1.50 8.60
CA LYS A 51 -7.89 0.14 8.71
C LYS A 51 -6.94 -0.14 7.56
N ILE A 52 -5.80 -0.75 7.87
CA ILE A 52 -4.84 -1.25 6.89
C ILE A 52 -4.96 -2.77 6.84
N LEU A 53 -5.27 -3.31 5.67
CA LEU A 53 -5.37 -4.74 5.43
C LEU A 53 -4.17 -5.18 4.61
N ARG A 54 -3.48 -6.25 5.04
CA ARG A 54 -2.34 -6.81 4.33
C ARG A 54 -2.55 -8.28 4.02
N CYS A 55 -2.09 -8.69 2.86
CA CYS A 55 -2.05 -10.08 2.47
C CYS A 55 -0.83 -10.29 1.57
N GLY A 56 -0.14 -11.41 1.74
CA GLY A 56 1.09 -11.70 1.02
C GLY A 56 1.99 -12.69 1.74
N PRO A 57 3.20 -12.93 1.21
CA PRO A 57 4.18 -13.82 1.83
C PRO A 57 4.55 -13.38 3.26
N PRO A 58 4.88 -14.31 4.18
CA PRO A 58 5.24 -13.95 5.56
C PRO A 58 6.33 -12.88 5.71
N PRO A 59 7.42 -12.89 4.90
CA PRO A 59 8.43 -11.83 4.96
C PRO A 59 7.89 -10.44 4.59
N MET A 60 6.98 -10.37 3.61
CA MET A 60 6.34 -9.13 3.19
C MET A 60 5.46 -8.57 4.30
N ASN A 61 4.60 -9.41 4.90
CA ASN A 61 3.73 -8.96 6.00
C ASN A 61 4.53 -8.50 7.21
N LYS A 62 5.64 -9.18 7.55
CA LYS A 62 6.53 -8.78 8.64
C LYS A 62 7.18 -7.41 8.36
N ALA A 63 7.66 -7.17 7.14
CA ALA A 63 8.22 -5.87 6.76
C ALA A 63 7.17 -4.75 6.80
N MET A 64 5.98 -5.02 6.24
CA MET A 64 4.85 -4.08 6.28
C MET A 64 4.45 -3.71 7.70
N ALA A 65 4.42 -4.68 8.63
CA ALA A 65 4.16 -4.40 10.06
C ALA A 65 5.17 -3.40 10.62
N GLY A 66 6.47 -3.65 10.42
CA GLY A 66 7.50 -2.72 10.88
C GLY A 66 7.38 -1.31 10.29
N HIS A 67 7.00 -1.19 9.01
CA HIS A 67 6.77 0.12 8.39
C HIS A 67 5.54 0.84 8.98
N LEU A 68 4.44 0.11 9.19
CA LEU A 68 3.22 0.65 9.78
C LEU A 68 3.43 1.08 11.24
N ASP A 69 4.14 0.27 12.03
CA ASP A 69 4.53 0.62 13.40
C ASP A 69 5.36 1.92 13.41
N ALA A 70 6.34 2.03 12.51
CA ALA A 70 7.19 3.21 12.37
C ALA A 70 6.46 4.46 11.83
N LEU A 71 5.23 4.31 11.32
CA LEU A 71 4.33 5.39 10.88
C LEU A 71 3.24 5.70 11.92
N GLY A 72 3.16 4.94 13.02
CA GLY A 72 2.20 5.16 14.09
C GLY A 72 0.83 4.51 13.87
N TYR A 73 0.72 3.52 12.97
CA TYR A 73 -0.49 2.70 12.90
C TYR A 73 -0.50 1.73 14.06
N SER A 74 -1.52 1.81 14.91
CA SER A 74 -1.61 0.92 16.08
C SER A 74 -1.90 -0.54 15.68
N PRO A 75 -1.60 -1.53 16.53
CA PRO A 75 -1.88 -2.94 16.24
C PRO A 75 -3.36 -3.22 15.97
N GLU A 76 -4.28 -2.46 16.55
CA GLU A 76 -5.73 -2.68 16.41
C GLU A 76 -6.28 -2.22 15.04
N ILE A 77 -5.48 -1.49 14.26
CA ILE A 77 -5.86 -0.96 12.95
C ILE A 77 -5.08 -1.57 11.78
N GLN A 78 -4.16 -2.50 12.04
CA GLN A 78 -3.44 -3.27 11.01
C GLN A 78 -3.78 -4.76 11.09
N PHE A 79 -4.20 -5.33 9.95
CA PHE A 79 -4.60 -6.73 9.82
C PHE A 79 -3.74 -7.44 8.77
#